data_AF-A0A140L990-F1
#
_entry.id   AF-A0A140L990-F1
#
_cell.length_a   1.000
_cell.length_b   1.000
_cell.length_c   1.000
_cell.angle_alpha   90.00
_cell.angle_beta   90.00
_cell.angle_gamma   90.00
#
_symmetry.space_group_name_H-M   'P 1'
#
loop_
_entity.id
_entity.type
_entity.pdbx_description
1 polymer ?
#
loop_
_entity_poly.entity_id
_entity_poly.type
_entity_poly.pdbx_seq_one_letter_code
_entity_poly.pdbx_strand_id
1 'polypeptide(L)'
;MIDRRAVYAVKFPNEEDFQNLAMDVHIHKGNLRFLSPPDRGHEIEGKLGTETKDGFTWISDHTFAGEWHFKICTIDDFRDKYYKFIYDGATIAKIIQTTEDLHEWYRKNFM
;
A
#
# COMPACT_ATOMS: atom_id res chain seq x y z
N MET A 1 2.51 2.53 -14.26
CA MET A 1 3.35 1.38 -13.94
C MET A 1 3.42 1.26 -12.43
N ILE A 2 3.11 0.09 -11.87
CA ILE A 2 3.22 -0.16 -10.42
C ILE A 2 4.66 0.11 -9.97
N ASP A 3 4.82 1.05 -9.03
CA ASP A 3 6.11 1.37 -8.44
C ASP A 3 6.34 0.51 -7.21
N ARG A 4 7.18 -0.52 -7.40
CA ARG A 4 7.56 -1.46 -6.34
C ARG A 4 8.25 -0.76 -5.15
N ARG A 5 8.79 0.44 -5.32
CA ARG A 5 9.46 1.19 -4.25
C ARG A 5 8.48 2.04 -3.44
N ALA A 6 7.27 2.26 -3.93
CA ALA A 6 6.27 3.07 -3.26
C ALA A 6 5.53 2.31 -2.15
N VAL A 7 5.07 3.07 -1.16
CA VAL A 7 4.06 2.61 -0.20
C VAL A 7 2.70 3.00 -0.74
N TYR A 8 1.74 2.08 -0.73
CA TYR A 8 0.38 2.31 -1.18
C TYR A 8 -0.59 2.30 0.00
N ALA A 9 -1.51 3.23 0.05
CA ALA A 9 -2.74 3.10 0.80
C ALA A 9 -3.72 2.19 0.05
N VAL A 10 -4.36 1.26 0.77
CA VAL A 10 -5.24 0.24 0.19
C VAL A 10 -6.68 0.43 0.65
N LYS A 11 -7.61 0.44 -0.30
CA LYS A 11 -9.05 0.35 -0.06
C LYS A 11 -9.56 -0.98 -0.60
N PHE A 12 -10.17 -1.77 0.27
CA PHE A 12 -10.78 -3.06 -0.11
C PHE A 12 -12.12 -2.84 -0.83
N PRO A 13 -12.63 -3.85 -1.56
CA PRO A 13 -13.94 -3.75 -2.18
C PRO A 13 -15.04 -3.48 -1.15
N ASN A 14 -15.98 -2.61 -1.51
CA ASN A 14 -17.11 -2.17 -0.69
C ASN A 14 -16.75 -1.38 0.58
N GLU A 15 -15.47 -1.09 0.82
CA GLU A 15 -15.07 -0.16 1.87
C GLU A 15 -15.19 1.29 1.39
N GLU A 16 -15.64 2.17 2.29
CA GLU A 16 -15.78 3.60 1.98
C GLU A 16 -14.42 4.31 1.91
N ASP A 17 -13.43 3.79 2.63
CA ASP A 17 -12.16 4.49 2.85
C ASP A 17 -10.95 3.55 2.83
N PHE A 18 -9.77 4.11 2.61
CA PHE A 18 -8.49 3.39 2.60
C PHE A 18 -8.13 2.97 4.03
N GLN A 19 -7.90 1.69 4.28
CA GLN A 19 -7.79 1.15 5.64
C GLN A 19 -6.49 0.42 5.92
N ASN A 20 -5.59 0.32 4.92
CA ASN A 20 -4.34 -0.40 5.10
C ASN A 20 -3.20 0.22 4.29
N LEU A 21 -1.98 -0.25 4.55
CA LEU A 21 -0.79 0.05 3.76
C LEU A 21 -0.25 -1.22 3.09
N ALA A 22 0.26 -1.06 1.87
CA ALA A 22 0.94 -2.10 1.11
C ALA A 22 2.31 -1.62 0.63
N MET A 23 3.31 -2.47 0.75
CA MET A 23 4.69 -2.25 0.33
C MET A 23 5.14 -3.42 -0.56
N ASP A 24 6.26 -3.23 -1.27
CA ASP A 24 6.78 -4.21 -2.22
C ASP A 24 5.73 -4.68 -3.24
N VAL A 25 4.87 -3.77 -3.71
CA VAL A 25 3.75 -4.11 -4.56
C VAL A 25 4.24 -4.45 -5.98
N HIS A 26 3.96 -5.65 -6.46
CA HIS A 26 4.37 -6.06 -7.81
C HIS A 26 3.51 -7.23 -8.34
N ILE A 27 3.47 -7.38 -9.67
CA ILE A 27 2.86 -8.54 -10.31
C ILE A 27 3.90 -9.66 -10.40
N HIS A 28 3.58 -10.85 -9.88
CA HIS A 28 4.39 -12.05 -9.95
C HIS A 28 3.56 -13.20 -10.53
N LYS A 29 3.99 -13.76 -11.66
CA LYS A 29 3.29 -14.87 -12.34
C LYS A 29 1.78 -14.62 -12.59
N GLY A 30 1.42 -13.36 -12.86
CA GLY A 30 0.04 -12.95 -13.09
C GLY A 30 -0.74 -12.53 -11.84
N ASN A 31 -0.22 -12.81 -10.65
CA ASN A 31 -0.86 -12.46 -9.37
C ASN A 31 -0.27 -11.18 -8.78
N LEU A 32 -1.07 -10.43 -8.03
CA LEU A 32 -0.60 -9.27 -7.28
C LEU A 32 0.02 -9.73 -5.96
N ARG A 33 1.28 -9.35 -5.72
CA ARG A 33 1.97 -9.57 -4.45
C ARG A 33 2.27 -8.26 -3.75
N PHE A 34 2.16 -8.26 -2.43
CA PHE A 34 2.55 -7.15 -1.58
C PHE A 34 2.76 -7.59 -0.13
N LEU A 35 3.43 -6.75 0.65
CA LEU A 35 3.57 -6.85 2.10
C LEU A 35 2.65 -5.83 2.76
N SER A 36 2.03 -6.17 3.89
CA SER A 36 1.33 -5.20 4.74
C SER A 36 1.77 -5.33 6.20
N PRO A 37 1.95 -4.24 6.95
CA PRO A 37 2.22 -4.32 8.39
C PRO A 37 1.07 -5.06 9.13
N PRO A 38 1.36 -5.85 10.18
CA PRO A 38 2.68 -6.01 10.80
C PRO A 38 3.67 -6.90 10.02
N ASP A 39 3.29 -7.96 9.31
CA ASP A 39 4.26 -8.81 8.56
C ASP A 39 3.58 -9.72 7.51
N ARG A 40 2.34 -9.43 7.09
CA ARG A 40 1.59 -10.36 6.24
C ARG A 40 1.95 -10.12 4.78
N GLY A 41 2.63 -11.10 4.17
CA GLY A 41 2.76 -11.22 2.72
C GLY A 41 1.45 -11.70 2.12
N HIS A 42 1.04 -11.09 1.01
CA HIS A 42 -0.20 -11.39 0.30
C HIS A 42 0.11 -11.74 -1.14
N GLU A 43 -0.66 -12.69 -1.67
CA GLU A 43 -0.74 -12.99 -3.09
C GLU A 43 -2.22 -13.07 -3.47
N ILE A 44 -2.64 -12.19 -4.37
CA ILE A 44 -4.03 -12.02 -4.76
C ILE A 44 -4.15 -12.30 -6.26
N GLU A 45 -4.95 -13.31 -6.59
CA GLU A 45 -5.34 -13.61 -7.97
C GLU A 45 -6.29 -12.53 -8.51
N GLY A 46 -6.24 -12.30 -9.82
CA GLY A 46 -7.06 -11.29 -10.47
C GLY A 46 -6.36 -10.65 -11.64
N LYS A 47 -6.70 -9.38 -11.89
CA LYS A 47 -6.11 -8.60 -12.98
C LYS A 47 -5.99 -7.14 -12.65
N LEU A 48 -5.02 -6.49 -13.30
CA LEU A 48 -4.87 -5.05 -13.27
C LEU A 48 -6.11 -4.40 -13.89
N GLY A 49 -6.70 -3.45 -13.17
CA GLY A 49 -7.78 -2.60 -13.64
C GLY A 49 -7.22 -1.31 -14.23
N THR A 50 -7.61 -0.18 -13.65
CA THR A 50 -7.15 1.14 -14.08
C THR A 50 -5.78 1.44 -13.51
N GLU A 51 -4.91 2.04 -14.31
CA GLU A 51 -3.60 2.52 -13.85
C GLU A 51 -3.46 4.02 -14.09
N THR A 52 -2.93 4.73 -13.09
CA THR A 52 -2.70 6.17 -13.12
C THR A 52 -1.30 6.48 -12.58
N LYS A 53 -0.89 7.75 -12.63
CA LYS A 53 0.36 8.21 -12.00
C LYS A 53 0.34 8.11 -10.46
N ASP A 54 -0.85 8.15 -9.86
CA ASP A 54 -1.03 8.26 -8.41
C ASP A 54 -1.44 6.92 -7.77
N GLY A 55 -1.59 5.86 -8.58
CA GLY A 55 -2.09 4.58 -8.10
C GLY A 55 -2.69 3.71 -9.20
N PHE A 56 -3.26 2.58 -8.80
CA PHE A 56 -3.91 1.62 -9.68
C PHE A 56 -5.06 0.87 -8.98
N THR A 57 -5.87 0.15 -9.75
CA THR A 57 -6.87 -0.78 -9.21
C THR A 57 -6.52 -2.23 -9.56
N TRP A 58 -6.89 -3.15 -8.67
CA TRP A 58 -6.77 -4.59 -8.88
C TRP A 58 -8.14 -5.23 -8.72
N ILE A 59 -8.58 -5.97 -9.72
CA ILE A 59 -9.86 -6.68 -9.68
C ILE A 59 -9.56 -8.09 -9.19
N SER A 60 -9.83 -8.34 -7.90
CA SER A 60 -9.60 -9.63 -7.24
C SER A 60 -10.73 -10.62 -7.55
N ASP A 61 -10.36 -11.86 -7.87
CA ASP A 61 -11.32 -12.92 -8.24
C ASP A 61 -11.92 -13.66 -7.03
N HIS A 62 -11.18 -13.74 -5.92
CA HIS A 62 -11.53 -14.61 -4.78
C HIS A 62 -11.39 -13.90 -3.43
N THR A 63 -10.15 -13.58 -3.04
CA THR A 63 -9.83 -12.99 -1.73
C THR A 63 -10.31 -11.55 -1.67
N PHE A 64 -11.35 -11.28 -0.87
CA PHE A 64 -12.14 -10.04 -0.95
C PHE A 64 -12.42 -9.70 -2.41
N ALA A 65 -13.24 -10.52 -3.07
CA ALA A 65 -13.54 -10.34 -4.49
C ALA A 65 -14.10 -8.93 -4.79
N GLY A 66 -13.68 -8.37 -5.92
CA GLY A 66 -14.05 -7.02 -6.35
C GLY A 66 -12.85 -6.10 -6.58
N GLU A 67 -13.13 -4.81 -6.76
CA GLU A 67 -12.10 -3.83 -7.11
C GLU A 67 -11.40 -3.23 -5.88
N TRP A 68 -10.13 -3.59 -5.73
CA TRP A 68 -9.20 -3.01 -4.77
C TRP A 68 -8.58 -1.74 -5.34
N HIS A 69 -8.41 -0.72 -4.51
CA HIS A 69 -7.74 0.51 -4.92
C HIS A 69 -6.42 0.67 -4.17
N PHE A 70 -5.35 0.93 -4.91
CA PHE A 70 -4.01 1.19 -4.40
C PHE A 70 -3.63 2.61 -4.79
N LYS A 71 -3.59 3.52 -3.82
CA LYS A 71 -3.18 4.91 -4.00
C LYS A 71 -1.79 5.10 -3.40
N ILE A 72 -0.87 5.77 -4.08
CA ILE A 72 0.44 6.10 -3.49
C ILE A 72 0.21 6.89 -2.20
N CYS A 73 0.81 6.39 -1.12
CA CYS A 73 0.73 6.99 0.20
C CYS A 73 1.72 8.16 0.26
N THR A 74 1.19 9.37 0.49
CA THR A 74 2.00 10.57 0.72
C THR A 74 2.35 10.71 2.19
N ILE A 75 3.36 11.55 2.50
CA ILE A 75 3.67 11.88 3.88
C ILE A 75 2.48 12.53 4.63
N ASP A 76 1.64 13.27 3.91
CA ASP A 76 0.45 13.91 4.49
C ASP A 76 -0.63 12.86 4.80
N ASP A 77 -0.91 11.93 3.88
CA ASP A 77 -1.84 10.82 4.15
C ASP A 77 -1.34 9.99 5.37
N PHE A 78 -0.03 9.77 5.45
CA PHE A 78 0.59 9.03 6.55
C PHE A 78 0.42 9.72 7.90
N ARG A 79 0.68 11.03 7.96
CA ARG A 79 0.55 11.84 9.18
C ARG A 79 -0.90 12.00 9.64
N ASP A 80 -1.83 12.14 8.70
CA ASP A 80 -3.24 12.28 9.01
C ASP A 80 -3.81 10.96 9.58
N LYS A 81 -3.47 9.84 8.93
CA LYS A 81 -4.23 8.60 9.13
C LYS A 81 -3.41 7.36 9.45
N TYR A 82 -2.30 7.13 8.75
CA TYR A 82 -1.68 5.80 8.73
C TYR A 82 -0.55 5.59 9.74
N TYR A 83 -0.04 6.63 10.38
CA TYR A 83 0.98 6.50 11.43
C TYR A 83 0.54 5.56 12.55
N LYS A 84 -0.76 5.47 12.83
CA LYS A 84 -1.32 4.59 13.87
C LYS A 84 -1.19 3.09 13.57
N PHE A 85 -0.89 2.72 12.34
CA PHE A 85 -0.76 1.31 11.91
C PHE A 85 0.61 0.71 12.19
N ILE A 86 1.57 1.52 12.64
CA ILE A 86 2.91 1.06 12.99
C ILE A 86 3.25 1.43 14.43
N TYR A 87 4.02 0.55 15.07
CA TYR A 87 4.55 0.83 16.40
C TYR A 87 5.43 2.09 16.36
N ASP A 88 5.26 2.96 17.34
CA ASP A 88 5.94 4.27 17.44
C ASP A 88 5.72 5.22 16.24
N GLY A 89 4.62 5.03 15.48
CA GLY A 89 4.37 5.78 14.25
C GLY A 89 4.25 7.29 14.43
N ALA A 90 3.80 7.76 15.60
CA ALA A 90 3.73 9.21 15.90
C ALA A 90 5.13 9.85 15.98
N THR A 91 6.13 9.11 16.46
CA THR A 91 7.52 9.55 16.49
C THR A 91 8.10 9.52 15.08
N ILE A 92 7.86 8.43 14.35
CA ILE A 92 8.31 8.26 12.97
C ILE A 92 7.76 9.38 12.07
N ALA A 93 6.48 9.72 12.20
CA ALA A 93 5.81 10.79 11.46
C ALA A 93 6.42 12.19 11.66
N LYS A 94 7.13 12.40 12.78
CA LYS A 94 7.88 13.64 13.08
C LYS A 94 9.29 13.62 12.49
N ILE A 95 9.89 12.44 12.31
CA ILE A 95 11.25 12.28 11.80
C ILE A 95 11.25 12.32 10.27
N ILE A 96 10.36 11.57 9.64
CA ILE A 96 10.21 11.49 8.19
C ILE A 96 9.60 12.79 7.68
N GLN A 97 10.29 13.46 6.74
CA GLN A 97 9.87 14.79 6.26
C GLN A 97 9.18 14.74 4.90
N THR A 98 9.59 13.82 4.03
CA THR A 98 9.11 13.74 2.64
C THR A 98 8.41 12.41 2.34
N THR A 99 7.70 12.34 1.22
CA THR A 99 7.08 11.10 0.73
C THR A 99 8.16 10.08 0.34
N GLU A 100 9.28 10.55 -0.21
CA GLU A 100 10.43 9.72 -0.56
C GLU A 100 11.07 9.10 0.69
N ASP A 101 11.24 9.88 1.76
CA ASP A 101 11.73 9.38 3.05
C ASP A 101 10.79 8.31 3.63
N LEU A 102 9.47 8.50 3.48
CA LEU A 102 8.46 7.54 3.94
C LEU A 102 8.64 6.19 3.24
N HIS A 103 8.76 6.24 1.91
CA HIS A 103 8.93 5.05 1.08
C HIS A 103 10.26 4.36 1.40
N GLU A 104 11.34 5.12 1.56
CA GLU A 104 12.64 4.56 1.97
C GLU A 104 12.61 3.96 3.37
N TRP A 105 11.93 4.59 4.33
CA TRP A 105 11.83 4.08 5.69
C TRP A 105 11.11 2.73 5.73
N TYR A 106 9.96 2.60 5.07
CA TYR A 106 9.25 1.31 5.00
C TYR A 106 10.10 0.24 4.33
N ARG A 107 10.81 0.58 3.26
CA ARG A 107 11.72 -0.35 2.59
C ARG A 107 12.84 -0.86 3.50
N LYS A 108 13.39 -0.02 4.39
CA LYS A 108 14.49 -0.42 5.29
C LYS A 108 14.03 -1.29 6.47
N ASN A 109 12.75 -1.18 6.85
CA ASN A 109 12.24 -1.80 8.08
C ASN A 109 11.35 -3.02 7.83
N PHE A 110 10.80 -3.19 6.62
CA PHE A 110 9.84 -4.24 6.30
C PHE A 110 10.21 -5.12 5.09
N MET A 111 11.38 -4.92 4.48
CA MET A 111 11.89 -5.72 3.35
C MET A 111 13.35 -6.09 3.56
#